data_AF-A0A0B1SKJ2-F1
#
_entry.id   AF-A0A0B1SKJ2-F1
#
_cell.length_a   1.000
_cell.length_b   1.000
_cell.length_c   1.000
_cell.angle_alpha   90.00
_cell.angle_beta   90.00
_cell.angle_gamma   90.00
#
_symmetry.space_group_name_H-M   'P 1'
#
loop_
_entity.id
_entity.type
_entity.pdbx_description
1 polymer ?
#
loop_
_entity_poly.entity_id
_entity_poly.type
_entity_poly.pdbx_seq_one_letter_code
_entity_poly.pdbx_strand_id
1 'polypeptide(L)'
;MEVAPTGITSLLPIFLFPVLGISSAKQICQVYFKDSIVLFFCTLAMTLAVEETNLHKRIALKLLCKVGTRKQTMLLGFMGTTAFLNVGEMAIESGNFDKLKKDDRGFAKALVLACAHGSLIGGTAIITSTGPNLVFREIIQSSYAEHEISVSYVQWMMFAMPPMMLYLLASFAVITSKEEQRISFAVEKKIKCAYDELGKFTFAEKSILAWFILLMASWIMRKPGFIPGWGDLFPDHGKLLSDSVPAVLVVFLLFAWPKDPFAKDPTPILNWDVMKKRFAWSCVLLIGAGYAISEGVEVSSVNPILKNCIIKCRHNSRSCLWFDGLNLVCNHLIAH
;
A
#
# COMPACT_ATOMS: atom_id res chain seq x y z
N MET A 1 -1.41 -3.16 25.27
CA MET A 1 -0.06 -2.62 25.52
C MET A 1 0.92 -3.50 24.79
N GLU A 2 1.71 -2.93 23.89
CA GLU A 2 2.89 -3.62 23.36
C GLU A 2 3.97 -3.60 24.45
N VAL A 3 4.64 -4.73 24.70
CA VAL A 3 5.66 -4.86 25.75
C VAL A 3 6.95 -4.10 25.39
N ALA A 4 7.25 -3.99 24.10
CA ALA A 4 8.35 -3.22 23.55
C ALA A 4 7.91 -2.59 22.21
N PRO A 5 8.57 -1.50 21.74
CA PRO A 5 8.26 -0.89 20.45
C PRO A 5 8.28 -1.91 19.33
N THR A 6 7.28 -1.86 18.44
CA THR A 6 7.09 -2.84 17.35
C THR A 6 8.36 -3.07 16.52
N GLY A 7 9.13 -2.01 16.25
CA GLY A 7 10.40 -2.10 15.52
C GLY A 7 11.46 -2.96 16.23
N ILE A 8 11.57 -2.90 17.56
CA ILE A 8 12.53 -3.73 18.32
C ILE A 8 12.01 -5.16 18.42
N THR A 9 10.73 -5.33 18.73
CA THR A 9 10.09 -6.65 18.78
C THR A 9 10.23 -7.39 17.45
N SER A 10 10.17 -6.68 16.34
CA SER A 10 10.36 -7.26 15.01
C SER A 10 11.77 -7.83 14.79
N LEU A 11 12.81 -7.38 15.51
CA LEU A 11 14.17 -7.92 15.37
C LEU A 11 14.42 -9.19 16.17
N LEU A 12 13.49 -9.60 17.05
CA LEU A 12 13.65 -10.77 17.91
C LEU A 12 13.99 -12.08 17.17
N PRO A 13 13.44 -12.37 15.96
CA PRO A 13 13.82 -13.58 15.22
C PRO A 13 15.32 -13.68 14.94
N ILE A 14 16.02 -12.56 14.75
CA ILE A 14 17.48 -12.53 14.51
C ILE A 14 18.24 -13.09 15.71
N PHE A 15 17.74 -12.87 16.92
CA PHE A 15 18.34 -13.39 18.15
C PHE A 15 17.83 -14.79 18.51
N LEU A 16 16.50 -14.99 18.49
CA LEU A 16 15.88 -16.22 18.97
C LEU A 16 16.20 -17.43 18.09
N PHE A 17 16.23 -17.26 16.76
CA PHE A 17 16.36 -18.43 15.88
C PHE A 17 17.75 -19.08 15.93
N PRO A 18 18.86 -18.32 15.99
CA PRO A 18 20.17 -18.91 16.22
C PRO A 18 20.31 -19.55 17.60
N VAL A 19 19.76 -18.91 18.66
CA VAL A 19 19.83 -19.44 20.03
C VAL A 19 19.03 -20.74 20.17
N LEU A 20 17.89 -20.85 19.48
CA LEU A 20 17.06 -22.05 19.46
C LEU A 20 17.56 -23.11 18.47
N GLY A 21 18.65 -22.85 17.73
CA GLY A 21 19.19 -23.78 16.74
C GLY A 21 18.31 -23.99 15.50
N ILE A 22 17.44 -23.03 15.17
CA ILE A 22 16.50 -23.12 14.03
C ILE A 22 17.19 -22.73 12.72
N SER A 23 17.88 -21.58 12.70
CA SER A 23 18.56 -21.05 11.51
C SER A 23 19.76 -20.19 11.90
N SER A 24 20.71 -20.04 10.98
CA SER A 24 21.91 -19.23 11.23
C SER A 24 21.60 -17.74 11.24
N ALA A 25 22.34 -16.97 12.06
CA ALA A 25 22.17 -15.51 12.13
C ALA A 25 22.38 -14.84 10.75
N LYS A 26 23.34 -15.35 9.96
CA LYS A 26 23.65 -14.82 8.62
C LYS A 26 22.45 -14.94 7.68
N GLN A 27 21.81 -16.11 7.67
CA GLN A 27 20.65 -16.38 6.82
C GLN A 27 19.47 -15.50 7.22
N ILE A 28 19.12 -15.46 8.51
CA ILE A 28 18.01 -14.64 8.99
C ILE A 28 18.23 -13.15 8.72
N CYS A 29 19.44 -12.63 8.89
CA CYS A 29 19.73 -11.23 8.56
C CYS A 29 19.51 -10.89 7.07
N GLN A 30 19.78 -11.83 6.14
CA GLN A 30 19.53 -11.63 4.71
C GLN A 30 18.03 -11.55 4.39
N VAL A 31 17.19 -12.22 5.17
CA VAL A 31 15.72 -12.19 5.00
C VAL A 31 15.14 -10.79 5.23
N TYR A 32 15.77 -9.97 6.06
CA TYR A 32 15.33 -8.58 6.32
C TYR A 32 15.66 -7.61 5.18
N PHE A 33 16.43 -8.03 4.17
CA PHE A 33 16.82 -7.22 3.01
C PHE A 33 16.46 -7.89 1.67
N LYS A 34 15.30 -8.55 1.62
CA LYS A 34 14.73 -9.08 0.37
C LYS A 34 14.23 -7.97 -0.56
N ASP A 35 14.14 -8.27 -1.86
CA ASP A 35 13.68 -7.34 -2.90
C ASP A 35 12.32 -6.70 -2.57
N SER A 36 11.36 -7.52 -2.10
CA SER A 36 10.03 -7.07 -1.68
C SER A 36 10.07 -6.02 -0.55
N ILE A 37 11.05 -6.12 0.37
CA ILE A 37 11.24 -5.15 1.46
C ILE A 37 11.83 -3.85 0.93
N VAL A 38 12.84 -3.94 0.04
CA VAL A 38 13.44 -2.76 -0.61
C VAL A 38 12.39 -2.00 -1.43
N LEU A 39 11.53 -2.74 -2.14
CA LEU A 39 10.42 -2.15 -2.89
C LEU A 39 9.42 -1.45 -1.96
N PHE A 40 9.06 -2.06 -0.83
CA PHE A 40 8.19 -1.45 0.18
C PHE A 40 8.82 -0.21 0.83
N PHE A 41 10.11 -0.24 1.11
CA PHE A 41 10.85 0.91 1.60
C PHE A 41 10.76 2.09 0.63
N CYS A 42 10.93 1.82 -0.67
CA CYS A 42 10.87 2.85 -1.69
C CYS A 42 9.46 3.44 -1.86
N THR A 43 8.42 2.60 -1.73
CA THR A 43 7.03 3.10 -1.81
C THR A 43 6.68 3.97 -0.62
N LEU A 44 7.11 3.61 0.59
CA LEU A 44 6.98 4.48 1.78
C LEU A 44 7.73 5.81 1.61
N ALA A 45 8.94 5.78 1.03
CA ALA A 45 9.71 7.00 0.78
C ALA A 45 9.03 7.91 -0.26
N MET A 46 8.45 7.32 -1.30
CA MET A 46 7.66 8.05 -2.30
C MET A 46 6.39 8.66 -1.70
N THR A 47 5.65 7.90 -0.87
CA THR A 47 4.48 8.40 -0.14
C THR A 47 4.85 9.58 0.75
N LEU A 48 5.96 9.48 1.49
CA LEU A 48 6.46 10.58 2.31
C LEU A 48 6.78 11.83 1.46
N ALA A 49 7.36 11.67 0.28
CA ALA A 49 7.60 12.81 -0.62
C ALA A 49 6.29 13.47 -1.12
N VAL A 50 5.28 12.66 -1.45
CA VAL A 50 3.92 13.14 -1.81
C VAL A 50 3.26 13.88 -0.64
N GLU A 51 3.52 13.45 0.59
CA GLU A 51 3.05 14.13 1.79
C GLU A 51 3.73 15.47 2.01
N GLU A 52 5.06 15.51 1.94
CA GLU A 52 5.88 16.71 2.16
C GLU A 52 5.58 17.84 1.17
N THR A 53 5.10 17.50 -0.03
CA THR A 53 4.71 18.50 -1.04
C THR A 53 3.23 18.87 -1.00
N ASN A 54 2.45 18.28 -0.08
CA ASN A 54 1.00 18.48 0.03
C ASN A 54 0.22 18.14 -1.26
N LEU A 55 0.83 17.39 -2.20
CA LEU A 55 0.18 17.01 -3.46
C LEU A 55 -1.10 16.21 -3.20
N HIS A 56 -1.07 15.30 -2.22
CA HIS A 56 -2.24 14.55 -1.76
C HIS A 56 -3.38 15.48 -1.30
N LYS A 57 -3.09 16.55 -0.55
CA LYS A 57 -4.09 17.54 -0.10
C LYS A 57 -4.74 18.25 -1.28
N ARG A 58 -3.93 18.65 -2.28
CA ARG A 58 -4.43 19.32 -3.48
C ARG A 58 -5.34 18.42 -4.30
N ILE A 59 -4.96 17.17 -4.51
CA ILE A 59 -5.77 16.20 -5.27
C ILE A 59 -7.09 15.93 -4.53
N ALA A 60 -7.02 15.72 -3.22
CA ALA A 60 -8.21 15.57 -2.36
C ALA A 60 -9.15 16.78 -2.46
N LEU A 61 -8.69 17.98 -2.15
CA LEU A 61 -9.52 19.18 -2.17
C LEU A 61 -10.10 19.48 -3.58
N LYS A 62 -9.33 19.26 -4.64
CA LYS A 62 -9.81 19.43 -6.02
C LYS A 62 -10.93 18.46 -6.37
N LEU A 63 -10.81 17.19 -5.98
CA LEU A 63 -11.85 16.19 -6.19
C LEU A 63 -13.10 16.53 -5.38
N LEU A 64 -12.95 17.01 -4.15
CA LEU A 64 -14.07 17.44 -3.32
C LEU A 64 -14.83 18.64 -3.89
N CYS A 65 -14.12 19.63 -4.41
CA CYS A 65 -14.74 20.76 -5.10
C CYS A 65 -15.55 20.32 -6.34
N LYS A 66 -15.20 19.19 -6.98
CA LYS A 66 -15.87 18.67 -8.18
C LYS A 66 -17.09 17.79 -7.87
N VAL A 67 -17.05 17.06 -6.75
CA VAL A 67 -18.03 16.02 -6.39
C VAL A 67 -19.35 16.61 -5.85
N GLY A 68 -19.37 17.87 -5.41
CA GLY A 68 -20.60 18.62 -5.08
C GLY A 68 -20.93 18.68 -3.58
N THR A 69 -22.16 19.09 -3.25
CA THR A 69 -22.55 19.59 -1.90
C THR A 69 -23.41 18.62 -1.07
N ARG A 70 -23.78 17.47 -1.64
CA ARG A 70 -24.57 16.45 -0.93
C ARG A 70 -23.66 15.59 -0.05
N LYS A 71 -24.09 15.25 1.18
CA LYS A 71 -23.31 14.43 2.13
C LYS A 71 -22.87 13.10 1.51
N GLN A 72 -23.78 12.40 0.85
CA GLN A 72 -23.49 11.11 0.22
C GLN A 72 -22.48 11.23 -0.93
N THR A 73 -22.65 12.21 -1.82
CA THR A 73 -21.71 12.41 -2.94
C THR A 73 -20.33 12.79 -2.41
N MET A 74 -20.24 13.65 -1.39
CA MET A 74 -18.97 13.97 -0.74
C MET A 74 -18.33 12.73 -0.08
N LEU A 75 -19.08 11.90 0.63
CA LEU A 75 -18.56 10.64 1.19
C LEU A 75 -17.96 9.74 0.10
N LEU A 76 -18.66 9.60 -1.03
CA LEU A 76 -18.14 8.84 -2.18
C LEU A 76 -16.85 9.47 -2.73
N GLY A 77 -16.81 10.80 -2.88
CA GLY A 77 -15.65 11.52 -3.36
C GLY A 77 -14.43 11.37 -2.45
N PHE A 78 -14.62 11.52 -1.14
CA PHE A 78 -13.57 11.30 -0.14
C PHE A 78 -13.08 9.86 -0.18
N MET A 79 -13.99 8.90 -0.10
CA MET A 79 -13.66 7.48 -0.12
C MET A 79 -12.90 7.09 -1.39
N GLY A 80 -13.40 7.48 -2.56
CA GLY A 80 -12.74 7.24 -3.85
C GLY A 80 -11.38 7.91 -3.97
N THR A 81 -11.23 9.13 -3.44
CA THR A 81 -9.93 9.83 -3.46
C THR A 81 -8.92 9.15 -2.55
N THR A 82 -9.32 8.78 -1.34
CA THR A 82 -8.45 8.06 -0.40
C THR A 82 -8.08 6.67 -0.91
N ALA A 83 -9.00 6.00 -1.63
CA ALA A 83 -8.71 4.73 -2.28
C ALA A 83 -7.69 4.88 -3.42
N PHE A 84 -7.82 5.92 -4.25
CA PHE A 84 -6.91 6.15 -5.36
C PHE A 84 -5.51 6.57 -4.91
N LEU A 85 -5.42 7.49 -3.94
CA LEU A 85 -4.13 7.99 -3.43
C LEU A 85 -3.46 7.02 -2.46
N ASN A 86 -4.23 6.12 -1.84
CA ASN A 86 -3.79 5.22 -0.79
C ASN A 86 -3.05 5.96 0.37
N VAL A 87 -3.52 7.17 0.69
CA VAL A 87 -3.02 7.95 1.83
C VAL A 87 -4.03 7.79 2.96
N GLY A 88 -3.66 7.02 3.98
CA GLY A 88 -4.51 6.76 5.16
C GLY A 88 -4.44 7.86 6.23
N GLU A 89 -3.42 8.72 6.19
CA GLU A 89 -3.14 9.69 7.26
C GLU A 89 -4.16 10.84 7.34
N MET A 90 -4.79 11.20 6.21
CA MET A 90 -5.64 12.38 6.10
C MET A 90 -6.85 12.39 7.05
N ALA A 91 -7.29 11.23 7.55
CA ALA A 91 -8.49 11.09 8.37
C ALA A 91 -8.19 11.10 9.88
N ILE A 92 -6.99 10.68 10.30
CA ILE A 92 -6.71 10.29 11.69
C ILE A 92 -6.35 11.51 12.57
N GLU A 93 -5.74 12.55 12.01
CA GLU A 93 -5.33 13.75 12.76
C GLU A 93 -6.50 14.63 13.26
N SER A 94 -7.72 14.41 12.76
CA SER A 94 -8.90 15.24 13.12
C SER A 94 -9.69 14.77 14.35
N GLY A 95 -9.18 13.77 15.08
CA GLY A 95 -9.90 12.94 16.06
C GLY A 95 -10.60 13.61 17.26
N ASN A 96 -10.59 14.93 17.41
CA ASN A 96 -11.31 15.60 18.50
C ASN A 96 -12.72 16.05 18.08
N PHE A 97 -13.58 15.08 17.79
CA PHE A 97 -14.97 15.31 17.34
C PHE A 97 -15.90 15.86 18.43
N ASP A 98 -15.45 15.90 19.69
CA ASP A 98 -16.28 16.35 20.82
C ASP A 98 -16.55 17.86 20.82
N LYS A 99 -15.71 18.64 20.12
CA LYS A 99 -15.91 20.08 19.92
C LYS A 99 -16.93 20.43 18.82
N LEU A 100 -17.41 19.44 18.06
CA LEU A 100 -18.40 19.65 16.99
C LEU A 100 -19.84 19.62 17.53
N LYS A 101 -20.71 20.42 16.90
CA LYS A 101 -22.17 20.37 17.11
C LYS A 101 -22.68 18.94 16.88
N LYS A 102 -23.73 18.54 17.61
CA LYS A 102 -24.30 17.17 17.54
C LYS A 102 -24.67 16.76 16.09
N ASP A 103 -25.21 17.68 15.30
CA ASP A 103 -25.60 17.43 13.90
C ASP A 103 -24.41 17.21 12.95
N ASP A 104 -23.27 17.85 13.22
CA ASP A 104 -22.06 17.73 12.40
C ASP A 104 -21.19 16.53 12.83
N ARG A 105 -21.35 16.06 14.07
CA ARG A 105 -20.57 14.96 14.64
C ARG A 105 -20.80 13.64 13.92
N GLY A 106 -22.06 13.34 13.56
CA GLY A 106 -22.39 12.13 12.81
C GLY A 106 -21.73 12.10 11.43
N PHE A 107 -21.78 13.24 10.73
CA PHE A 107 -21.16 13.38 9.40
C PHE A 107 -19.63 13.33 9.48
N ALA A 108 -19.01 13.98 10.45
CA ALA A 108 -17.55 13.93 10.64
C ALA A 108 -17.05 12.51 10.93
N LYS A 109 -17.76 11.75 11.77
CA LYS A 109 -17.45 10.32 12.02
C LYS A 109 -17.60 9.47 10.76
N ALA A 110 -18.69 9.64 10.01
CA ALA A 110 -18.91 8.93 8.75
C ALA A 110 -17.83 9.25 7.72
N LEU A 111 -17.39 10.51 7.66
CA LEU A 111 -16.33 10.98 6.77
C LEU A 111 -14.98 10.34 7.11
N VAL A 112 -14.58 10.33 8.37
CA VAL A 112 -13.34 9.68 8.83
C VAL A 112 -13.38 8.18 8.57
N LEU A 113 -14.52 7.53 8.81
CA LEU A 113 -14.71 6.12 8.51
C LEU A 113 -14.62 5.84 7.00
N ALA A 114 -15.23 6.68 6.17
CA ALA A 114 -15.18 6.56 4.72
C ALA A 114 -13.75 6.72 4.18
N CYS A 115 -12.97 7.66 4.72
CA CYS A 115 -11.56 7.82 4.36
C CYS A 115 -10.71 6.62 4.81
N ALA A 116 -10.92 6.10 6.03
CA ALA A 116 -10.21 4.94 6.54
C ALA A 116 -10.49 3.68 5.70
N HIS A 117 -11.77 3.41 5.41
CA HIS A 117 -12.17 2.31 4.53
C HIS A 117 -11.69 2.51 3.09
N GLY A 118 -11.80 3.73 2.57
CA GLY A 118 -11.32 4.08 1.23
C GLY A 118 -9.84 3.75 1.07
N SER A 119 -8.98 4.21 1.98
CA SER A 119 -7.55 3.89 1.94
C SER A 119 -7.28 2.38 2.06
N LEU A 120 -7.97 1.67 2.96
CA LEU A 120 -7.75 0.22 3.13
C LEU A 120 -8.15 -0.57 1.86
N ILE A 121 -9.32 -0.25 1.29
CA ILE A 121 -9.82 -0.89 0.07
C ILE A 121 -8.93 -0.53 -1.12
N GLY A 122 -8.58 0.75 -1.28
CA GLY A 122 -7.69 1.19 -2.35
C GLY A 122 -6.35 0.47 -2.36
N GLY A 123 -5.81 0.19 -1.16
CA GLY A 123 -4.53 -0.50 -1.05
C GLY A 123 -4.54 -1.98 -1.49
N THR A 124 -5.71 -2.56 -1.72
CA THR A 124 -5.82 -3.91 -2.31
C THR A 124 -5.50 -3.95 -3.80
N ALA A 125 -5.75 -2.88 -4.54
CA ALA A 125 -5.59 -2.87 -6.01
C ALA A 125 -4.13 -2.82 -6.48
N ILE A 126 -3.24 -2.20 -5.70
CA ILE A 126 -1.83 -2.04 -6.07
C ILE A 126 -0.98 -2.99 -5.21
N ILE A 127 -0.17 -3.82 -5.86
CA ILE A 127 0.60 -4.87 -5.17
C ILE A 127 1.61 -4.30 -4.16
N THR A 128 2.14 -3.09 -4.41
CA THR A 128 3.11 -2.40 -3.54
C THR A 128 2.51 -1.50 -2.48
N SER A 129 1.19 -1.35 -2.47
CA SER A 129 0.52 -0.43 -1.58
C SER A 129 0.47 -0.93 -0.13
N THR A 130 0.33 -2.25 0.07
CA THR A 130 0.22 -2.85 1.40
C THR A 130 1.20 -4.00 1.59
N GLY A 131 1.69 -4.16 2.82
CA GLY A 131 2.61 -5.24 3.18
C GLY A 131 2.10 -6.65 2.84
N PRO A 132 0.83 -7.01 3.14
CA PRO A 132 0.29 -8.33 2.82
C PRO A 132 0.35 -8.69 1.34
N ASN A 133 0.11 -7.73 0.43
CA ASN A 133 0.19 -7.96 -1.01
C ASN A 133 1.62 -8.31 -1.45
N LEU A 134 2.61 -7.63 -0.89
CA LEU A 134 4.03 -7.92 -1.14
C LEU A 134 4.48 -9.24 -0.55
N VAL A 135 4.00 -9.58 0.65
CA VAL A 135 4.25 -10.89 1.27
C VAL A 135 3.66 -12.00 0.40
N PHE A 136 2.42 -11.85 -0.07
CA PHE A 136 1.80 -12.81 -0.98
C PHE A 136 2.63 -13.00 -2.26
N ARG A 137 3.04 -11.88 -2.89
CA ARG A 137 3.84 -11.90 -4.10
C ARG A 137 5.15 -12.68 -3.89
N GLU A 138 5.87 -12.38 -2.82
CA GLU A 138 7.12 -13.03 -2.47
C GLU A 138 6.91 -14.54 -2.30
N ILE A 139 5.88 -14.96 -1.56
CA ILE A 139 5.59 -16.38 -1.31
C ILE A 139 5.31 -17.12 -2.62
N ILE A 140 4.54 -16.53 -3.54
CA ILE A 140 4.27 -17.16 -4.85
C ILE A 140 5.56 -17.27 -5.66
N GLN A 141 6.36 -16.21 -5.71
CA GLN A 141 7.62 -16.21 -6.45
C GLN A 141 8.65 -17.18 -5.86
N SER A 142 8.71 -17.32 -4.54
CA SER A 142 9.63 -18.24 -3.88
C SER A 142 9.17 -19.71 -3.99
N SER A 143 7.86 -19.96 -3.86
CA SER A 143 7.31 -21.32 -3.86
C SER A 143 7.20 -21.92 -5.26
N TYR A 144 6.99 -21.08 -6.28
CA TYR A 144 6.82 -21.51 -7.68
C TYR A 144 7.97 -21.04 -8.59
N ALA A 145 9.16 -20.85 -8.01
CA ALA A 145 10.35 -20.39 -8.71
C ALA A 145 10.73 -21.26 -9.93
N GLU A 146 10.48 -22.57 -9.85
CA GLU A 146 10.81 -23.54 -10.91
C GLU A 146 10.02 -23.35 -12.21
N HIS A 147 8.82 -22.76 -12.13
CA HIS A 147 7.94 -22.58 -13.29
C HIS A 147 8.03 -21.15 -13.87
N GLU A 148 8.97 -20.32 -13.37
CA GLU A 148 9.07 -18.89 -13.68
C GLU A 148 7.74 -18.11 -13.51
N ILE A 149 6.83 -18.62 -12.66
CA ILE A 149 5.54 -17.98 -12.39
C ILE A 149 5.80 -16.73 -11.56
N SER A 150 5.77 -15.58 -12.22
CA SER A 150 5.90 -14.27 -11.59
C SER A 150 4.59 -13.52 -11.68
N VAL A 151 4.14 -12.98 -10.56
CA VAL A 151 2.97 -12.09 -10.53
C VAL A 151 3.42 -10.72 -11.05
N SER A 152 3.00 -10.37 -12.27
CA SER A 152 3.26 -9.05 -12.83
C SER A 152 2.31 -8.00 -12.22
N TYR A 153 2.72 -6.73 -12.29
CA TYR A 153 1.86 -5.61 -11.84
C TYR A 153 0.52 -5.59 -12.55
N VAL A 154 0.53 -5.84 -13.86
CA VAL A 154 -0.68 -5.82 -14.69
C VAL A 154 -1.61 -6.97 -14.30
N GLN A 155 -1.07 -8.18 -14.12
CA GLN A 155 -1.85 -9.34 -13.68
C GLN A 155 -2.51 -9.09 -12.32
N TRP A 156 -1.76 -8.55 -11.35
CA TRP A 156 -2.30 -8.21 -10.04
C TRP A 156 -3.42 -7.17 -10.15
N MET A 157 -3.20 -6.08 -10.90
CA MET A 157 -4.20 -5.03 -11.04
C MET A 157 -5.47 -5.54 -11.73
N MET A 158 -5.36 -6.38 -12.76
CA MET A 158 -6.52 -7.00 -13.41
C MET A 158 -7.31 -7.90 -12.48
N PHE A 159 -6.62 -8.62 -11.60
CA PHE A 159 -7.25 -9.47 -10.57
C PHE A 159 -7.89 -8.65 -9.44
N ALA A 160 -7.19 -7.65 -8.90
CA ALA A 160 -7.55 -6.96 -7.67
C ALA A 160 -8.44 -5.73 -7.86
N MET A 161 -8.40 -5.05 -9.02
CA MET A 161 -9.25 -3.86 -9.24
C MET A 161 -10.76 -4.16 -9.30
N PRO A 162 -11.24 -5.22 -9.96
CA PRO A 162 -12.68 -5.54 -9.97
C PRO A 162 -13.27 -5.75 -8.56
N PRO A 163 -12.70 -6.62 -7.68
CA PRO A 163 -13.22 -6.76 -6.32
C PRO A 163 -13.04 -5.49 -5.49
N MET A 164 -11.95 -4.72 -5.67
CA MET A 164 -11.80 -3.42 -5.02
C MET A 164 -12.99 -2.49 -5.29
N MET A 165 -13.43 -2.38 -6.55
CA MET A 165 -14.58 -1.55 -6.90
C MET A 165 -15.86 -2.02 -6.21
N LEU A 166 -16.08 -3.33 -6.14
CA LEU A 166 -17.23 -3.92 -5.45
C LEU A 166 -17.17 -3.63 -3.94
N TYR A 167 -16.01 -3.77 -3.29
CA TYR A 167 -15.84 -3.44 -1.88
C TYR A 167 -16.05 -1.95 -1.60
N LEU A 168 -15.59 -1.09 -2.51
CA LEU A 168 -15.77 0.36 -2.39
C LEU A 168 -17.25 0.74 -2.46
N LEU A 169 -18.00 0.15 -3.41
CA LEU A 169 -19.44 0.37 -3.54
C LEU A 169 -20.22 -0.21 -2.35
N ALA A 170 -19.86 -1.41 -1.89
CA ALA A 170 -20.50 -2.05 -0.73
C ALA A 170 -20.27 -1.23 0.55
N SER A 171 -19.03 -0.80 0.80
CA SER A 171 -18.70 0.02 1.97
C SER A 171 -19.34 1.40 1.88
N PHE A 172 -19.45 1.99 0.68
CA PHE A 172 -20.22 3.21 0.48
C PHE A 172 -21.69 3.02 0.87
N ALA A 173 -22.35 1.97 0.37
CA ALA A 173 -23.75 1.68 0.67
C ALA A 173 -24.03 1.52 2.17
N VAL A 174 -23.13 0.83 2.90
CA VAL A 174 -23.24 0.65 4.36
C VAL A 174 -23.11 1.98 5.10
N ILE A 175 -22.17 2.85 4.71
CA ILE A 175 -21.94 4.13 5.38
C ILE A 175 -23.07 5.13 5.08
N THR A 176 -23.65 5.09 3.87
CA THR A 176 -24.72 6.02 3.46
C THR A 176 -26.13 5.59 3.85
N SER A 177 -26.31 4.43 4.49
CA SER A 177 -27.63 3.84 4.77
C SER A 177 -28.50 4.64 5.76
N LYS A 178 -27.99 5.75 6.32
CA LYS A 178 -28.72 6.61 7.26
C LYS A 178 -28.81 8.06 6.71
N GLU A 179 -30.04 8.40 6.31
CA GLU A 179 -30.64 9.72 6.03
C GLU A 179 -29.82 10.77 5.23
N GLU A 180 -30.34 11.14 4.06
CA GLU A 180 -29.77 12.16 3.16
C GLU A 180 -30.00 13.57 3.73
N GLN A 181 -28.97 14.16 4.32
CA GLN A 181 -28.97 15.58 4.67
C GLN A 181 -28.07 16.36 3.72
N ARG A 182 -28.48 17.58 3.33
CA ARG A 182 -27.58 18.53 2.64
C ARG A 182 -26.59 19.11 3.64
N ILE A 183 -25.36 19.37 3.19
CA ILE A 183 -24.35 20.02 4.03
C ILE A 183 -24.67 21.51 4.11
N SER A 184 -24.37 22.13 5.24
CA SER A 184 -24.44 23.59 5.37
C SER A 184 -23.48 24.26 4.37
N PHE A 185 -23.95 25.30 3.68
CA PHE A 185 -23.16 26.14 2.78
C PHE A 185 -21.82 26.61 3.40
N ALA A 186 -21.76 26.70 4.74
CA ALA A 186 -20.55 27.03 5.48
C ALA A 186 -19.40 26.02 5.29
N VAL A 187 -19.66 24.71 5.18
CA VAL A 187 -18.62 23.68 5.02
C VAL A 187 -18.08 23.69 3.59
N GLU A 188 -18.95 23.85 2.59
CA GLU A 188 -18.54 23.99 1.19
C GLU A 188 -17.60 25.19 1.01
N LYS A 189 -17.98 26.35 1.60
CA LYS A 189 -17.14 27.54 1.58
C LYS A 189 -15.78 27.28 2.23
N LYS A 190 -15.73 26.55 3.36
CA LYS A 190 -14.47 26.18 4.01
C LYS A 190 -13.58 25.30 3.13
N ILE A 191 -14.15 24.32 2.42
CA ILE A 191 -13.38 23.45 1.52
C ILE A 191 -12.81 24.25 0.34
N LYS A 192 -13.61 25.15 -0.24
CA LYS A 192 -13.15 26.05 -1.30
C LYS A 192 -12.06 27.00 -0.81
N CYS A 193 -12.25 27.65 0.33
CA CYS A 193 -11.21 28.49 0.94
C CYS A 193 -9.93 27.70 1.20
N ALA A 194 -10.02 26.49 1.77
CA ALA A 194 -8.87 25.63 1.99
C ALA A 194 -8.16 25.27 0.67
N TYR A 195 -8.90 25.02 -0.42
CA TYR A 195 -8.30 24.79 -1.73
C TYR A 195 -7.61 26.04 -2.30
N ASP A 196 -8.23 27.20 -2.16
CA ASP A 196 -7.70 28.47 -2.66
C ASP A 196 -6.44 28.89 -1.88
N GLU A 197 -6.36 28.56 -0.59
CA GLU A 197 -5.18 28.75 0.27
C GLU A 197 -3.95 27.95 -0.17
N LEU A 198 -4.12 26.81 -0.86
CA LEU A 198 -2.98 26.05 -1.41
C LEU A 198 -2.29 26.79 -2.57
N GLY A 199 -2.92 27.82 -3.14
CA GLY A 199 -2.34 28.61 -4.23
C GLY A 199 -2.12 27.81 -5.53
N LYS A 200 -1.18 28.27 -6.35
CA LYS A 200 -0.86 27.66 -7.65
C LYS A 200 -0.02 26.38 -7.49
N PHE A 201 -0.12 25.48 -8.47
CA PHE A 201 0.71 24.28 -8.51
C PHE A 201 2.20 24.64 -8.50
N THR A 202 2.92 24.13 -7.49
CA THR A 202 4.35 24.36 -7.35
C THR A 202 5.16 23.44 -8.26
N PHE A 203 6.44 23.77 -8.50
CA PHE A 203 7.33 22.91 -9.28
C PHE A 203 7.52 21.55 -8.61
N ALA A 204 7.66 21.51 -7.28
CA ALA A 204 7.79 20.29 -6.50
C ALA A 204 6.57 19.36 -6.67
N GLU A 205 5.35 19.90 -6.57
CA GLU A 205 4.11 19.12 -6.77
C GLU A 205 4.03 18.50 -8.17
N LYS A 206 4.39 19.26 -9.21
CA LYS A 206 4.41 18.77 -10.59
C LYS A 206 5.49 17.69 -10.79
N SER A 207 6.67 17.91 -10.21
CA SER A 207 7.80 16.99 -10.31
C SER A 207 7.49 15.65 -9.68
N ILE A 208 6.89 15.63 -8.49
CA ILE A 208 6.52 14.38 -7.81
C ILE A 208 5.41 13.65 -8.56
N LEU A 209 4.42 14.38 -9.07
CA LEU A 209 3.38 13.75 -9.90
C LEU A 209 4.00 13.10 -11.14
N ALA A 210 4.98 13.76 -11.78
CA ALA A 210 5.70 13.18 -12.91
C ALA A 210 6.49 11.94 -12.51
N TRP A 211 7.28 11.99 -11.43
CA TRP A 211 8.03 10.83 -10.93
C TRP A 211 7.14 9.67 -10.51
N PHE A 212 5.98 9.95 -9.92
CA PHE A 212 4.97 8.94 -9.57
C PHE A 212 4.42 8.25 -10.81
N ILE A 213 4.02 9.01 -11.82
CA ILE A 213 3.51 8.47 -13.08
C ILE A 213 4.59 7.66 -13.80
N LEU A 214 5.84 8.16 -13.83
CA LEU A 214 6.97 7.45 -14.43
C LEU A 214 7.27 6.14 -13.72
N LEU A 215 7.23 6.11 -12.39
CA LEU A 215 7.43 4.89 -11.60
C LEU A 215 6.32 3.87 -11.89
N MET A 216 5.05 4.30 -11.87
CA MET A 216 3.92 3.43 -12.19
C MET A 216 3.97 2.90 -13.63
N ALA A 217 4.32 3.76 -14.59
CA ALA A 217 4.49 3.36 -15.98
C ALA A 217 5.65 2.37 -16.13
N SER A 218 6.76 2.58 -15.43
CA SER A 218 7.89 1.64 -15.41
C SER A 218 7.47 0.27 -14.91
N TRP A 219 6.73 0.18 -13.80
CA TRP A 219 6.23 -1.11 -13.29
C TRP A 219 5.29 -1.83 -14.26
N ILE A 220 4.34 -1.11 -14.86
CA ILE A 220 3.38 -1.66 -15.82
C ILE A 220 4.09 -2.15 -17.09
N MET A 221 5.03 -1.36 -17.61
CA MET A 221 5.72 -1.63 -18.87
C MET A 221 6.93 -2.56 -18.74
N ARG A 222 7.30 -3.00 -17.52
CA ARG A 222 8.47 -3.88 -17.32
C ARG A 222 8.29 -5.24 -17.97
N LYS A 223 7.20 -5.92 -17.64
CA LYS A 223 6.77 -7.21 -18.22
C LYS A 223 5.24 -7.26 -18.29
N PRO A 224 4.62 -6.52 -19.23
CA PRO A 224 3.16 -6.40 -19.31
C PRO A 224 2.46 -7.72 -19.71
N GLY A 225 3.19 -8.67 -20.29
CA GLY A 225 2.71 -10.03 -20.62
C GLY A 225 2.08 -10.18 -22.01
N PHE A 226 1.63 -9.08 -22.63
CA PHE A 226 1.04 -9.08 -23.98
C PHE A 226 1.93 -8.43 -25.05
N ILE A 227 2.91 -7.62 -24.63
CA ILE A 227 3.97 -7.04 -25.48
C ILE A 227 5.32 -7.23 -24.79
N PRO A 228 6.45 -7.27 -25.55
CA PRO A 228 7.77 -7.20 -24.95
C PRO A 228 7.89 -5.91 -24.15
N GLY A 229 8.31 -6.04 -22.89
CA GLY A 229 8.46 -4.92 -21.97
C GLY A 229 9.85 -4.31 -22.04
N TRP A 230 10.07 -3.18 -21.36
CA TRP A 230 11.42 -2.60 -21.30
C TRP A 230 12.42 -3.50 -20.56
N GLY A 231 11.95 -4.45 -19.75
CA GLY A 231 12.81 -5.46 -19.12
C GLY A 231 13.49 -6.39 -20.13
N ASP A 232 12.87 -6.60 -21.30
CA ASP A 232 13.41 -7.47 -22.34
C ASP A 232 14.51 -6.78 -23.18
N LEU A 233 14.69 -5.47 -23.02
CA LEU A 233 15.77 -4.69 -23.68
C LEU A 233 17.14 -4.94 -23.03
N PHE A 234 17.18 -5.55 -21.85
CA PHE A 234 18.41 -5.81 -21.10
C PHE A 234 18.87 -7.26 -21.27
N PRO A 235 20.18 -7.54 -21.04
CA PRO A 235 20.71 -8.91 -21.07
C PRO A 235 19.90 -9.86 -20.19
N ASP A 236 19.85 -11.13 -20.59
CA ASP A 236 19.09 -12.20 -19.92
C ASP A 236 17.59 -11.91 -19.75
N HIS A 237 16.96 -11.19 -20.69
CA HIS A 237 15.54 -10.79 -20.64
C HIS A 237 15.15 -10.10 -19.33
N GLY A 238 16.10 -9.32 -18.77
CA GLY A 238 15.90 -8.60 -17.52
C GLY A 238 15.66 -9.49 -16.31
N LYS A 239 16.15 -10.74 -16.30
CA LYS A 239 16.08 -11.63 -15.12
C LYS A 239 16.75 -11.03 -13.87
N LEU A 240 17.81 -10.24 -14.06
CA LEU A 240 18.53 -9.54 -12.99
C LEU A 240 17.84 -8.24 -12.54
N LEU A 241 16.90 -7.72 -13.32
CA LEU A 241 16.16 -6.51 -12.99
C LEU A 241 14.93 -6.90 -12.20
N SER A 242 14.69 -6.27 -11.05
CA SER A 242 13.48 -6.42 -10.25
C SER A 242 12.64 -5.14 -10.25
N ASP A 243 11.48 -5.16 -9.60
CA ASP A 243 10.61 -3.96 -9.52
C ASP A 243 11.16 -2.92 -8.55
N SER A 244 12.07 -3.32 -7.65
CA SER A 244 12.72 -2.41 -6.72
C SER A 244 13.74 -1.49 -7.41
N VAL A 245 14.36 -1.93 -8.52
CA VAL A 245 15.39 -1.16 -9.25
C VAL A 245 14.90 0.23 -9.69
N PRO A 246 13.79 0.37 -10.46
CA PRO A 246 13.28 1.69 -10.82
C PRO A 246 12.80 2.49 -9.59
N ALA A 247 12.30 1.81 -8.55
CA ALA A 247 11.84 2.46 -7.32
C ALA A 247 13.00 3.09 -6.54
N VAL A 248 14.13 2.38 -6.38
CA VAL A 248 15.35 2.89 -5.74
C VAL A 248 15.90 4.08 -6.53
N LEU A 249 15.91 4.00 -7.86
CA LEU A 249 16.36 5.11 -8.71
C LEU A 249 15.49 6.36 -8.50
N VAL A 250 14.17 6.21 -8.49
CA VAL A 250 13.25 7.34 -8.24
C VAL A 250 13.48 7.93 -6.85
N VAL A 251 13.62 7.11 -5.80
CA VAL A 251 13.88 7.60 -4.44
C VAL A 251 15.21 8.35 -4.38
N PHE A 252 16.27 7.83 -4.99
CA PHE A 252 17.55 8.53 -5.10
C PHE A 252 17.38 9.89 -5.78
N LEU A 253 16.63 9.94 -6.88
CA LEU A 253 16.33 11.19 -7.59
C LEU A 253 15.54 12.15 -6.71
N LEU A 254 14.61 11.72 -5.85
CA LEU A 254 13.88 12.63 -4.94
C LEU A 254 14.79 13.30 -3.91
N PHE A 255 15.89 12.65 -3.52
CA PHE A 255 16.92 13.25 -2.65
C PHE A 255 17.86 14.21 -3.39
N ALA A 256 17.99 14.07 -4.71
CA ALA A 256 18.81 14.95 -5.54
C ALA A 256 18.00 16.08 -6.23
N TRP A 257 16.69 15.88 -6.42
CA TRP A 257 15.85 16.75 -7.24
C TRP A 257 15.38 17.98 -6.46
N PRO A 258 15.58 19.21 -6.96
CA PRO A 258 15.26 20.43 -6.23
C PRO A 258 13.75 20.67 -6.13
N LYS A 259 13.28 21.18 -4.99
CA LYS A 259 11.89 21.65 -4.79
C LYS A 259 11.57 22.85 -5.66
N ASP A 260 12.52 23.76 -5.79
CA ASP A 260 12.44 24.94 -6.66
C ASP A 260 13.80 25.14 -7.34
N PRO A 261 13.91 24.91 -8.66
CA PRO A 261 15.17 25.04 -9.39
C PRO A 261 15.63 26.49 -9.53
N PHE A 262 14.75 27.47 -9.31
CA PHE A 262 15.08 28.89 -9.44
C PHE A 262 15.38 29.57 -8.09
N ALA A 263 15.32 28.81 -6.98
CA ALA A 263 15.68 29.31 -5.67
C ALA A 263 17.21 29.51 -5.55
N LYS A 264 17.63 30.48 -4.74
CA LYS A 264 19.07 30.74 -4.49
C LYS A 264 19.77 29.55 -3.83
N ASP A 265 19.09 28.87 -2.91
CA ASP A 265 19.55 27.65 -2.25
C ASP A 265 18.51 26.55 -2.43
N PRO A 266 18.63 25.71 -3.48
CA PRO A 266 17.62 24.72 -3.80
C PRO A 266 17.68 23.55 -2.79
N THR A 267 16.66 23.45 -1.94
CA THR A 267 16.47 22.26 -1.09
C THR A 267 15.89 21.10 -1.91
N PRO A 268 16.32 19.85 -1.69
CA PRO A 268 15.76 18.71 -2.40
C PRO A 268 14.32 18.43 -1.95
N ILE A 269 13.59 17.67 -2.76
CA ILE A 269 12.20 17.28 -2.46
C ILE A 269 12.13 16.53 -1.13
N LEU A 270 13.00 15.54 -0.95
CA LEU A 270 13.07 14.75 0.28
C LEU A 270 14.39 15.03 1.01
N ASN A 271 14.27 15.36 2.31
CA ASN A 271 15.41 15.61 3.19
C ASN A 271 15.64 14.40 4.11
N TRP A 272 16.90 14.10 4.43
CA TRP A 272 17.22 13.01 5.35
C TRP A 272 16.64 13.24 6.76
N ASP A 273 16.56 14.49 7.21
CA ASP A 273 15.95 14.82 8.51
C ASP A 273 14.45 14.55 8.55
N VAL A 274 13.75 14.78 7.45
CA VAL A 274 12.33 14.44 7.32
C VAL A 274 12.17 12.92 7.32
N MET A 275 13.01 12.22 6.56
CA MET A 275 12.99 10.75 6.52
C MET A 275 13.22 10.15 7.91
N LYS A 276 14.23 10.60 8.67
CA LYS A 276 14.48 10.10 10.03
C LYS A 276 13.26 10.27 10.95
N LYS A 277 12.53 11.39 10.84
CA LYS A 277 11.44 11.75 11.75
C LYS A 277 10.10 11.12 11.38
N ARG A 278 9.76 11.08 10.10
CA ARG A 278 8.42 10.70 9.62
C ARG A 278 8.36 9.34 8.93
N PHE A 279 9.48 8.76 8.55
CA PHE A 279 9.49 7.46 7.88
C PHE A 279 9.10 6.32 8.84
N ALA A 280 8.27 5.39 8.34
CA ALA A 280 7.74 4.28 9.13
C ALA A 280 8.72 3.10 9.22
N TRP A 281 9.88 3.30 9.86
CA TRP A 281 10.94 2.29 10.01
C TRP A 281 10.43 0.96 10.59
N SER A 282 9.56 1.03 11.60
CA SER A 282 8.98 -0.16 12.24
C SER A 282 8.20 -1.03 11.25
N CYS A 283 7.52 -0.45 10.26
CA CYS A 283 6.74 -1.21 9.28
C CYS A 283 7.63 -2.04 8.35
N VAL A 284 8.78 -1.49 7.94
CA VAL A 284 9.76 -2.19 7.10
C VAL A 284 10.36 -3.37 7.85
N LEU A 285 10.79 -3.15 9.10
CA LEU A 285 11.36 -4.21 9.94
C LEU A 285 10.33 -5.30 10.28
N LEU A 286 9.07 -4.92 10.51
CA LEU A 286 7.98 -5.86 10.80
C LEU A 286 7.73 -6.83 9.64
N ILE A 287 7.78 -6.35 8.40
CA ILE A 287 7.64 -7.24 7.22
C ILE A 287 8.83 -8.21 7.14
N GLY A 288 10.06 -7.72 7.38
CA GLY A 288 11.25 -8.58 7.47
C GLY A 288 11.12 -9.67 8.53
N ALA A 289 10.56 -9.32 9.70
CA ALA A 289 10.26 -10.28 10.76
C ALA A 289 9.23 -11.33 10.34
N GLY A 290 8.20 -10.92 9.60
CA GLY A 290 7.20 -11.84 9.04
C GLY A 290 7.83 -12.87 8.11
N TYR A 291 8.74 -12.44 7.23
CA TYR A 291 9.48 -13.37 6.37
C TYR A 291 10.41 -14.27 7.16
N ALA A 292 11.14 -13.72 8.14
CA ALA A 292 12.03 -14.51 8.99
C ALA A 292 11.25 -15.62 9.70
N ILE A 293 10.10 -15.29 10.30
CA ILE A 293 9.22 -16.25 10.98
C ILE A 293 8.72 -17.32 10.00
N SER A 294 8.30 -16.93 8.79
CA SER A 294 7.86 -17.88 7.76
C SER A 294 8.95 -18.92 7.46
N GLU A 295 10.19 -18.46 7.25
CA GLU A 295 11.32 -19.34 6.97
C GLU A 295 11.69 -20.22 8.19
N GLY A 296 11.62 -19.66 9.39
CA GLY A 296 11.79 -20.43 10.62
C GLY A 296 10.76 -21.55 10.78
N VAL A 297 9.51 -21.29 10.42
CA VAL A 297 8.44 -22.31 10.42
C VAL A 297 8.72 -23.38 9.37
N GLU A 298 9.18 -23.01 8.18
CA GLU A 298 9.51 -23.97 7.10
C GLU A 298 10.66 -24.91 7.46
N VAL A 299 11.72 -24.39 8.07
CA VAL A 299 12.90 -25.16 8.49
C VAL A 299 12.61 -25.99 9.75
N SER A 300 11.73 -25.51 10.63
CA SER A 300 11.33 -26.24 11.82
C SER A 300 10.42 -27.43 11.51
N SER A 301 10.44 -28.45 12.37
CA SER A 301 9.53 -29.61 12.31
C SER A 301 8.05 -29.27 12.58
N VAL A 302 7.71 -27.99 12.81
CA VAL A 302 6.34 -27.52 13.04
C VAL A 302 5.51 -27.59 11.77
N ASN A 303 6.09 -27.29 10.59
CA ASN A 303 5.37 -27.29 9.31
C ASN A 303 4.71 -28.66 8.97
N PRO A 304 5.41 -29.81 9.01
CA PRO A 304 4.77 -31.11 8.74
C PRO A 304 3.72 -31.49 9.79
N ILE A 305 3.89 -31.12 11.06
CA ILE A 305 2.89 -31.36 12.11
C ILE A 305 1.61 -30.56 11.84
N LEU A 306 1.76 -29.27 11.52
CA LEU A 306 0.63 -28.39 11.19
C LEU A 306 -0.12 -28.89 9.95
N LYS A 307 0.61 -29.25 8.89
CA LYS A 307 0.05 -29.81 7.65
C LYS A 307 -0.76 -31.08 7.94
N ASN A 308 -0.21 -32.00 8.73
CA ASN A 308 -0.91 -33.24 9.10
C ASN A 308 -2.17 -32.98 9.93
N CYS A 309 -2.13 -32.02 10.87
CA CYS A 309 -3.31 -31.60 11.62
C CYS A 309 -4.39 -30.98 10.71
N ILE A 310 -4.01 -30.10 9.77
CA ILE A 310 -4.95 -29.46 8.85
C ILE A 310 -5.57 -30.48 7.89
N ILE A 311 -4.78 -31.40 7.33
CA ILE A 311 -5.29 -32.46 6.44
C ILE A 311 -6.25 -33.37 7.21
N LYS A 312 -5.94 -33.72 8.46
CA LYS A 312 -6.82 -34.51 9.32
C LYS A 312 -8.12 -33.79 9.63
N CYS A 313 -8.07 -32.47 9.89
CA CYS A 313 -9.27 -31.64 10.04
C CYS A 313 -10.08 -31.51 8.74
N ARG A 314 -9.42 -31.37 7.58
CA ARG A 314 -10.07 -31.30 6.27
C ARG A 314 -10.81 -32.60 5.94
N HIS A 315 -10.23 -33.75 6.24
CA HIS A 315 -10.87 -35.05 6.03
C HIS A 315 -12.04 -35.31 7.00
N ASN A 316 -12.01 -34.75 8.20
CA ASN A 316 -13.01 -35.00 9.24
C ASN A 316 -14.20 -34.03 9.19
N SER A 317 -14.13 -32.97 8.37
CA SER A 317 -15.18 -31.94 8.27
C SER A 317 -15.97 -32.10 6.97
N ARG A 318 -17.18 -32.69 7.06
CA ARG A 318 -18.13 -32.89 5.93
C ARG A 318 -18.61 -31.58 5.26
N SER A 319 -18.14 -30.41 5.67
CA SER A 319 -18.61 -29.09 5.23
C SER A 319 -17.69 -28.36 4.26
N CYS A 320 -16.59 -28.96 3.82
CA CYS A 320 -15.56 -28.32 2.97
C CYS A 320 -15.84 -28.29 1.45
N LEU A 321 -17.08 -28.43 1.00
CA LEU A 321 -17.46 -28.28 -0.42
C LEU A 321 -17.18 -26.87 -0.99
N TRP A 322 -17.06 -25.85 -0.13
CA TRP A 322 -16.75 -24.48 -0.55
C TRP A 322 -15.29 -24.24 -0.97
N PHE A 323 -14.34 -25.02 -0.45
CA PHE A 323 -12.92 -24.86 -0.78
C PHE A 323 -12.54 -25.51 -2.12
N ASP A 324 -13.23 -26.59 -2.51
CA ASP A 324 -12.98 -27.25 -3.79
C ASP A 324 -13.47 -26.40 -4.98
N GLY A 325 -14.48 -25.55 -4.78
CA GLY A 325 -14.90 -24.54 -5.76
C GLY A 325 -13.83 -23.46 -6.01
N LEU A 326 -13.07 -23.06 -4.99
CA LEU A 326 -11.96 -22.10 -5.11
C LEU A 326 -10.75 -22.69 -5.83
N ASN A 327 -10.48 -23.99 -5.64
CA ASN A 327 -9.46 -24.71 -6.42
C ASN A 327 -9.84 -24.86 -7.89
N LEU A 328 -11.13 -25.03 -8.21
CA LEU A 328 -11.60 -25.04 -9.60
C LEU A 328 -11.38 -23.68 -10.27
N VAL A 329 -11.64 -22.58 -9.56
CA VAL A 329 -11.43 -21.21 -10.06
C VAL A 329 -9.93 -20.91 -10.21
N CYS A 330 -9.08 -21.34 -9.27
CA CYS A 330 -7.63 -21.18 -9.39
C CYS A 330 -7.05 -22.02 -10.55
N ASN A 331 -7.50 -23.26 -10.72
CA ASN A 331 -7.04 -24.10 -11.83
C ASN A 331 -7.50 -23.57 -13.19
N HIS A 332 -8.67 -22.92 -13.26
CA HIS A 332 -9.13 -22.32 -14.51
C HIS A 332 -8.38 -21.01 -14.85
N LEU A 333 -7.91 -20.27 -13.84
CA LEU A 333 -7.03 -19.10 -13.98
C LEU A 333 -5.58 -19.45 -14.35
N ILE A 334 -5.16 -20.70 -14.11
CA ILE A 334 -3.82 -21.21 -14.46
C ILE A 334 -3.81 -21.87 -15.84
N ALA A 335 -4.98 -22.23 -16.39
CA ALA A 335 -5.11 -22.95 -17.65
C ALA A 335 -5.31 -22.06 -18.90
N HIS A 336 -5.22 -20.73 -18.78
CA HIS A 336 -5.31 -19.76 -19.88
C HIS A 336 -4.28 -18.65 -19.74
#